data_AF-K0BA40-F1
#
_entry.id   AF-K0BA40-F1
#
_cell.length_a   1.000
_cell.length_b   1.000
_cell.length_c   1.000
_cell.angle_alpha   90.00
_cell.angle_beta   90.00
_cell.angle_gamma   90.00
#
_symmetry.space_group_name_H-M   'P 1'
#
loop_
_entity.id
_entity.type
_entity.pdbx_description
1 polymer ?
#
loop_
_entity_poly.entity_id
_entity_poly.type
_entity_poly.pdbx_seq_one_letter_code
_entity_poly.pdbx_strand_id
1 'polypeptide(L)'
;MERTALVDFQKYIVPLATVITPNKFEAEILSKIRINSKSNMEKSAKIIQRMGAKNVVITGIEGKNNKIADFILEKNAKYTISGEKIVNTNHGSGCNYAAAMIFAISANKTIRESARFAKEFTYNSIKNAKKIGKGVKITETKNPDKIHSELSHAINEFIEIKNIYKNIPECQTNFVYSKQRPKSTKDILGISGRIVKAGKEVIVAGNLSYGGSKHVATALLTVNKKFPQIYSAINIKFQNTTITKIKKSKLKISNYDRNQEPSNVKNNGSTIEWGIKNAIKNLKEPPDVIFHKGDFGKEPMIILFGETPKSILKKLLKISG
;
A
#
# COMPACT_ATOMS: atom_id res chain seq x y z
N MET A 1 5.51 24.97 -29.70
CA MET A 1 5.13 23.76 -30.44
C MET A 1 5.33 24.05 -31.91
N GLU A 2 6.27 23.37 -32.57
CA GLU A 2 6.40 23.47 -34.03
C GLU A 2 5.05 23.10 -34.66
N ARG A 3 4.57 23.88 -35.64
CA ARG A 3 3.22 23.73 -36.24
C ARG A 3 2.96 22.30 -36.77
N THR A 4 4.01 21.59 -37.14
CA THR A 4 4.00 20.20 -37.62
C THR A 4 3.57 19.21 -36.52
N ALA A 5 4.12 19.33 -35.31
CA ALA A 5 3.86 18.38 -34.22
C ALA A 5 2.37 18.32 -33.79
N LEU A 6 1.68 19.47 -33.80
CA LEU A 6 0.24 19.51 -33.47
C LEU A 6 -0.61 18.83 -34.55
N VAL A 7 -0.26 19.06 -35.82
CA VAL A 7 -0.97 18.45 -36.96
C VAL A 7 -0.77 16.94 -36.93
N ASP A 8 0.45 16.48 -36.70
CA ASP A 8 0.76 15.05 -36.61
C ASP A 8 0.08 14.40 -35.40
N PHE A 9 0.05 15.06 -34.24
CA PHE A 9 -0.69 14.58 -33.08
C PHE A 9 -2.19 14.41 -33.39
N GLN A 10 -2.80 15.42 -34.01
CA GLN A 10 -4.21 15.37 -34.40
C GLN A 10 -4.50 14.28 -35.43
N LYS A 11 -3.60 14.08 -36.40
CA LYS A 11 -3.79 13.15 -37.51
C LYS A 11 -3.48 11.71 -37.15
N TYR A 12 -2.47 11.46 -36.31
CA TYR A 12 -1.94 10.12 -36.08
C TYR A 12 -2.17 9.60 -34.65
N ILE A 13 -2.27 10.47 -33.64
CA ILE A 13 -2.36 10.04 -32.23
C ILE A 13 -3.80 10.11 -31.71
N VAL A 14 -4.48 11.24 -31.90
CA VAL A 14 -5.88 11.42 -31.43
C VAL A 14 -6.82 10.31 -31.94
N PRO A 15 -6.75 9.84 -33.20
CA PRO A 15 -7.64 8.78 -33.69
C PRO A 15 -7.45 7.42 -32.99
N LEU A 16 -6.29 7.19 -32.37
CA LEU A 16 -5.98 5.94 -31.67
C LEU A 16 -6.46 5.95 -30.21
N ALA A 17 -6.89 7.11 -29.70
CA ALA A 17 -7.16 7.29 -28.29
C ALA A 17 -8.51 6.65 -27.87
N THR A 18 -8.46 5.66 -26.98
CA THR A 18 -9.64 5.19 -26.23
C THR A 18 -10.23 6.31 -25.37
N VAL A 19 -9.36 7.13 -24.78
CA VAL A 19 -9.73 8.36 -24.08
C VAL A 19 -8.64 9.40 -24.29
N ILE A 20 -9.03 10.65 -24.52
CA ILE A 20 -8.13 11.80 -24.52
C ILE A 20 -8.53 12.76 -23.40
N THR A 21 -7.56 13.27 -22.64
CA THR A 21 -7.81 14.04 -21.41
C THR A 21 -7.25 15.48 -21.47
N PRO A 22 -7.56 16.28 -22.51
CA PRO A 22 -6.99 17.62 -22.61
C PRO A 22 -7.48 18.48 -21.44
N ASN A 23 -6.63 19.36 -20.92
CA ASN A 23 -7.12 20.45 -20.07
C ASN A 23 -7.87 21.50 -20.91
N LYS A 24 -8.49 22.48 -20.26
CA LYS A 24 -9.19 23.58 -20.95
C LYS A 24 -8.36 24.21 -22.08
N PHE A 25 -7.12 24.59 -21.81
CA PHE A 25 -6.25 25.28 -22.77
C PHE A 25 -5.85 24.39 -23.94
N GLU A 26 -5.51 23.13 -23.68
CA GLU A 26 -5.21 22.12 -24.72
C GLU A 26 -6.44 21.85 -25.59
N ALA A 27 -7.65 21.79 -25.00
CA ALA A 27 -8.89 21.63 -25.74
C ALA A 27 -9.18 22.83 -26.65
N GLU A 28 -8.90 24.06 -26.20
CA GLU A 28 -9.00 25.26 -27.04
C GLU A 28 -8.03 25.21 -28.23
N ILE A 29 -6.78 24.76 -28.02
CA ILE A 29 -5.79 24.58 -29.09
C ILE A 29 -6.24 23.52 -30.09
N LEU A 30 -6.66 22.35 -29.61
CA LEU A 30 -7.06 21.24 -30.47
C LEU A 30 -8.29 21.60 -31.30
N SER A 31 -9.32 22.17 -30.65
CA SER A 31 -10.60 22.46 -31.30
C SER A 31 -10.63 23.79 -32.07
N LYS A 32 -9.64 24.67 -31.85
CA LYS A 32 -9.65 26.07 -32.32
C LYS A 32 -10.87 26.87 -31.84
N ILE A 33 -11.52 26.44 -30.75
CA ILE A 33 -12.67 27.12 -30.13
C ILE A 33 -12.27 27.59 -28.73
N ARG A 34 -12.48 28.87 -28.42
CA ARG A 34 -12.35 29.37 -27.03
C ARG A 34 -13.50 28.86 -26.15
N ILE A 35 -13.17 28.28 -25.01
CA ILE A 35 -14.10 27.71 -24.05
C ILE A 35 -14.44 28.79 -23.00
N ASN A 36 -15.44 29.62 -23.33
CA ASN A 36 -16.00 30.65 -22.44
C ASN A 36 -17.43 30.32 -21.97
N SER A 37 -18.00 29.21 -22.43
CA SER A 37 -19.36 28.78 -22.12
C SER A 37 -19.48 27.26 -22.18
N LYS A 38 -20.54 26.72 -21.55
CA LYS A 38 -20.87 25.29 -21.62
C LYS A 38 -21.10 24.83 -23.06
N SER A 39 -21.69 25.68 -23.90
CA SER A 39 -21.90 25.39 -25.32
C SER A 39 -20.57 25.25 -26.06
N ASN A 40 -19.62 26.18 -25.85
CA ASN A 40 -18.30 26.10 -26.50
C ASN A 40 -17.48 24.91 -26.00
N MET A 41 -17.59 24.56 -24.72
CA MET A 41 -16.96 23.36 -24.15
C MET A 41 -17.46 22.09 -24.85
N GLU A 42 -18.78 21.95 -25.03
CA GLU A 42 -19.35 20.80 -25.72
C GLU A 42 -18.97 20.76 -27.20
N LYS A 43 -18.99 21.92 -27.89
CA LYS A 43 -18.54 22.02 -29.28
C LYS A 43 -17.07 21.62 -29.43
N SER A 44 -16.22 22.10 -28.52
CA SER A 44 -14.79 21.75 -28.47
C SER A 44 -14.60 20.24 -28.32
N ALA A 45 -15.28 19.61 -27.36
CA ALA A 45 -15.22 18.16 -27.16
C ALA A 45 -15.68 17.38 -28.39
N LYS A 46 -16.77 17.82 -29.05
CA LYS A 46 -17.27 17.20 -30.29
C LYS A 46 -16.28 17.29 -31.45
N ILE A 47 -15.57 18.41 -31.59
CA ILE A 47 -14.52 18.56 -32.61
C ILE A 47 -13.38 17.58 -32.33
N ILE A 48 -12.92 17.49 -31.08
CA ILE A 48 -11.85 16.56 -30.68
C ILE A 48 -12.29 15.11 -30.90
N GLN A 49 -13.55 14.77 -30.58
CA GLN A 49 -14.09 13.43 -30.82
C GLN A 49 -14.15 13.11 -32.32
N ARG A 50 -14.50 14.09 -33.17
CA ARG A 50 -14.49 13.92 -34.65
C ARG A 50 -13.09 13.71 -35.23
N MET A 51 -12.02 14.06 -34.51
CA MET A 51 -10.66 13.70 -34.89
C MET A 51 -10.37 12.21 -34.66
N GLY A 52 -11.28 11.45 -34.04
CA GLY A 52 -11.23 10.00 -33.93
C GLY A 52 -11.08 9.45 -32.51
N ALA A 53 -10.89 10.31 -31.50
CA ALA A 53 -10.87 9.86 -30.10
C ALA A 53 -12.24 9.27 -29.70
N LYS A 54 -12.26 8.08 -29.08
CA LYS A 54 -13.52 7.42 -28.68
C LYS A 54 -14.25 8.20 -27.58
N ASN A 55 -13.50 8.67 -26.59
CA ASN A 55 -14.02 9.43 -25.45
C ASN A 55 -13.14 10.68 -25.20
N VAL A 56 -13.76 11.79 -24.84
CA VAL A 56 -13.08 13.06 -24.56
C VAL A 56 -13.37 13.50 -23.14
N VAL A 57 -12.32 13.79 -22.35
CA VAL A 57 -12.42 14.30 -20.98
C VAL A 57 -11.72 15.65 -20.91
N ILE A 58 -12.46 16.74 -21.01
CA ILE A 58 -11.90 18.09 -20.83
C ILE A 58 -11.77 18.37 -19.34
N THR A 59 -10.54 18.40 -18.84
CA THR A 59 -10.25 18.57 -17.41
C THR A 59 -10.11 20.03 -17.00
N GLY A 60 -10.33 20.30 -15.72
CA GLY A 60 -9.94 21.57 -15.11
C GLY A 60 -10.84 22.77 -15.46
N ILE A 61 -12.12 22.54 -15.73
CA ILE A 61 -13.09 23.59 -15.99
C ILE A 61 -13.45 24.30 -14.69
N GLU A 62 -13.09 25.57 -14.58
CA GLU A 62 -13.40 26.38 -13.41
C GLU A 62 -14.90 26.65 -13.30
N GLY A 63 -15.46 26.39 -12.11
CA GLY A 63 -16.83 26.69 -11.75
C GLY A 63 -16.91 27.77 -10.68
N LYS A 64 -18.15 28.18 -10.36
CA LYS A 64 -18.41 29.09 -9.23
C LYS A 64 -18.07 28.42 -7.89
N ASN A 65 -17.86 29.24 -6.84
CA ASN A 65 -17.67 28.80 -5.46
C ASN A 65 -16.51 27.80 -5.27
N ASN A 66 -15.32 28.12 -5.81
CA ASN A 66 -14.11 27.27 -5.72
C ASN A 66 -14.33 25.82 -6.19
N LYS A 67 -15.20 25.61 -7.17
CA LYS A 67 -15.38 24.30 -7.81
C LYS A 67 -14.55 24.16 -9.07
N ILE A 68 -14.14 22.93 -9.34
CA ILE A 68 -13.49 22.53 -10.59
C ILE A 68 -14.18 21.29 -11.13
N ALA A 69 -14.43 21.28 -12.43
CA ALA A 69 -15.21 20.25 -13.10
C ALA A 69 -14.42 19.65 -14.26
N ASP A 70 -14.66 18.36 -14.52
CA ASP A 70 -14.22 17.72 -15.74
C ASP A 70 -15.47 17.43 -16.58
N PHE A 71 -15.43 17.77 -17.86
CA PHE A 71 -16.51 17.48 -18.81
C PHE A 71 -16.15 16.24 -19.63
N ILE A 72 -17.06 15.27 -19.64
CA ILE A 72 -16.87 14.00 -20.32
C ILE A 72 -17.86 13.91 -21.47
N LEU A 73 -17.36 13.54 -22.65
CA LEU A 73 -18.12 13.17 -23.83
C LEU A 73 -17.76 11.75 -24.24
N GLU A 74 -18.73 10.84 -24.11
CA GLU A 74 -18.71 9.48 -24.63
C GLU A 74 -19.54 9.41 -25.93
N LYS A 75 -19.63 8.24 -26.55
CA LYS A 75 -20.43 8.02 -27.77
C LYS A 75 -21.91 8.42 -27.60
N ASN A 76 -22.52 8.01 -26.50
CA ASN A 76 -23.97 8.16 -26.24
C ASN A 76 -24.29 8.99 -25.00
N ALA A 77 -23.28 9.58 -24.35
CA ALA A 77 -23.47 10.28 -23.09
C ALA A 77 -22.55 11.49 -22.98
N LYS A 78 -23.03 12.52 -22.28
CA LYS A 78 -22.23 13.66 -21.83
C LYS A 78 -22.59 14.02 -20.40
N TYR A 79 -21.60 14.30 -19.58
CA TYR A 79 -21.81 14.66 -18.18
C TYR A 79 -20.61 15.41 -17.62
N THR A 80 -20.75 15.91 -16.40
CA THR A 80 -19.71 16.66 -15.69
C THR A 80 -19.46 16.02 -14.34
N ILE A 81 -18.18 15.86 -13.98
CA ILE A 81 -17.77 15.44 -12.65
C ILE A 81 -17.16 16.65 -11.93
N SER A 82 -17.89 17.17 -10.95
CA SER A 82 -17.47 18.31 -10.14
C SER A 82 -16.67 17.86 -8.92
N GLY A 83 -15.75 18.71 -8.48
CA GLY A 83 -14.99 18.55 -7.24
C GLY A 83 -14.52 19.90 -6.71
N GLU A 84 -13.78 19.87 -5.62
CA GLU A 84 -13.19 21.07 -5.01
C GLU A 84 -11.93 21.52 -5.76
N LYS A 85 -11.76 22.83 -5.93
CA LYS A 85 -10.56 23.44 -6.48
C LYS A 85 -9.55 23.66 -5.35
N ILE A 86 -8.32 23.20 -5.55
CA ILE A 86 -7.19 23.58 -4.70
C ILE A 86 -6.50 24.76 -5.38
N VAL A 87 -6.47 25.92 -4.70
CA VAL A 87 -5.82 27.14 -5.21
C VAL A 87 -4.31 27.01 -4.99
N ASN A 88 -3.63 26.31 -5.89
CA ASN A 88 -2.19 26.08 -5.80
C ASN A 88 -1.57 25.72 -7.16
N THR A 89 -0.48 26.36 -7.53
CA THR A 89 0.28 26.02 -8.75
C THR A 89 1.13 24.79 -8.50
N ASN A 90 1.02 23.80 -9.39
CA ASN A 90 1.75 22.54 -9.29
C ASN A 90 2.17 22.00 -10.65
N HIS A 91 3.15 21.11 -10.64
CA HIS A 91 3.50 20.26 -11.78
C HIS A 91 3.14 18.80 -11.47
N GLY A 92 2.69 18.09 -12.51
CA GLY A 92 2.37 16.65 -12.44
C GLY A 92 0.89 16.29 -12.36
N SER A 93 -0.02 17.25 -12.16
CA SER A 93 -1.47 16.98 -12.06
C SER A 93 -2.06 16.34 -13.31
N GLY A 94 -1.71 16.83 -14.51
CA GLY A 94 -2.16 16.22 -15.77
C GLY A 94 -1.66 14.79 -15.96
N CYS A 95 -0.36 14.55 -15.70
CA CYS A 95 0.22 13.20 -15.80
C CYS A 95 -0.41 12.23 -14.80
N ASN A 96 -0.64 12.68 -13.55
CA ASN A 96 -1.32 11.87 -12.54
C ASN A 96 -2.75 11.53 -12.95
N TYR A 97 -3.48 12.48 -13.54
CA TYR A 97 -4.84 12.25 -14.02
C TYR A 97 -4.84 11.19 -15.13
N ALA A 98 -3.98 11.34 -16.13
CA ALA A 98 -3.86 10.38 -17.23
C ALA A 98 -3.44 8.99 -16.73
N ALA A 99 -2.45 8.90 -15.85
CA ALA A 99 -1.99 7.63 -15.26
C ALA A 99 -3.08 6.95 -14.42
N ALA A 100 -3.81 7.71 -13.59
CA ALA A 100 -4.92 7.18 -12.81
C ALA A 100 -6.10 6.74 -13.68
N MET A 101 -6.35 7.45 -14.79
CA MET A 101 -7.34 7.07 -15.79
C MET A 101 -6.97 5.73 -16.45
N ILE A 102 -5.72 5.57 -16.88
CA ILE A 102 -5.19 4.32 -17.45
C ILE A 102 -5.34 3.18 -16.44
N PHE A 103 -4.91 3.39 -15.19
CA PHE A 103 -5.02 2.38 -14.14
C PHE A 103 -6.47 1.90 -13.94
N ALA A 104 -7.42 2.84 -13.87
CA ALA A 104 -8.82 2.51 -13.67
C ALA A 104 -9.43 1.76 -14.87
N ILE A 105 -9.10 2.18 -16.11
CA ILE A 105 -9.54 1.49 -17.33
C ILE A 105 -8.96 0.07 -17.37
N SER A 106 -7.67 -0.11 -17.07
CA SER A 106 -7.03 -1.43 -17.01
C SER A 106 -7.63 -2.35 -15.93
N ALA A 107 -8.24 -1.76 -14.89
CA ALA A 107 -9.02 -2.47 -13.88
C ALA A 107 -10.49 -2.71 -14.30
N ASN A 108 -10.80 -2.63 -15.60
CA ASN A 108 -12.13 -2.83 -16.19
C ASN A 108 -13.23 -1.88 -15.67
N LYS A 109 -12.86 -0.68 -15.19
CA LYS A 109 -13.84 0.33 -14.80
C LYS A 109 -14.41 1.05 -16.01
N THR A 110 -15.66 1.52 -15.90
CA THR A 110 -16.27 2.38 -16.93
C THR A 110 -15.53 3.72 -17.05
N ILE A 111 -15.73 4.46 -18.16
CA ILE A 111 -15.13 5.80 -18.35
C ILE A 111 -15.56 6.75 -17.23
N ARG A 112 -16.83 6.69 -16.80
CA ARG A 112 -17.34 7.50 -15.70
C ARG A 112 -16.63 7.22 -14.38
N GLU A 113 -16.50 5.95 -14.02
CA GLU A 113 -15.82 5.54 -12.79
C GLU A 113 -14.33 5.87 -12.83
N SER A 114 -13.71 5.66 -13.99
CA SER A 114 -12.30 5.97 -14.23
C SER A 114 -12.01 7.46 -14.11
N ALA A 115 -12.85 8.32 -14.70
CA ALA A 115 -12.72 9.77 -14.60
C ALA A 115 -12.93 10.27 -13.16
N ARG A 116 -13.88 9.67 -12.42
CA ARG A 116 -14.10 9.97 -11.00
C ARG A 116 -12.87 9.59 -10.16
N PHE A 117 -12.34 8.38 -10.37
CA PHE A 117 -11.14 7.90 -9.71
C PHE A 117 -9.92 8.80 -10.02
N ALA A 118 -9.70 9.12 -11.30
CA ALA A 118 -8.61 9.98 -11.74
C ALA A 118 -8.69 11.37 -11.12
N LYS A 119 -9.89 11.96 -11.05
CA LYS A 119 -10.13 13.25 -10.40
C LYS A 119 -9.79 13.21 -8.92
N GLU A 120 -10.29 12.21 -8.19
CA GLU A 120 -10.05 12.06 -6.75
C GLU A 120 -8.56 11.81 -6.45
N PHE A 121 -7.93 10.93 -7.22
CA PHE A 121 -6.50 10.64 -7.13
C PHE A 121 -5.66 11.91 -7.37
N THR A 122 -5.99 12.66 -8.42
CA THR A 122 -5.29 13.90 -8.77
C THR A 122 -5.50 14.97 -7.71
N TYR A 123 -6.73 15.15 -7.21
CA TYR A 123 -7.02 16.07 -6.10
C TYR A 123 -6.16 15.75 -4.88
N ASN A 124 -6.12 14.48 -4.47
CA ASN A 124 -5.28 14.05 -3.35
C ASN A 124 -3.78 14.30 -3.65
N SER A 125 -3.33 14.08 -4.88
CA SER A 125 -1.94 14.34 -5.26
C SER A 125 -1.55 15.83 -5.17
N ILE A 126 -2.48 16.72 -5.54
CA ILE A 126 -2.30 18.17 -5.46
C ILE A 126 -2.36 18.63 -4.00
N LYS A 127 -3.27 18.07 -3.21
CA LYS A 127 -3.42 18.36 -1.78
C LYS A 127 -2.13 18.08 -1.01
N ASN A 128 -1.43 17.02 -1.37
CA ASN A 128 -0.16 16.63 -0.73
C ASN A 128 1.07 17.19 -1.44
N ALA A 129 0.91 18.09 -2.43
CA ALA A 129 2.03 18.56 -3.23
C ALA A 129 3.12 19.21 -2.36
N LYS A 130 4.38 18.81 -2.60
CA LYS A 130 5.55 19.27 -1.85
C LYS A 130 6.37 20.26 -2.66
N LYS A 131 6.99 21.22 -1.97
CA LYS A 131 8.01 22.07 -2.57
C LYS A 131 9.35 21.34 -2.51
N ILE A 132 9.85 20.91 -3.67
CA ILE A 132 11.15 20.27 -3.81
C ILE A 132 12.03 21.22 -4.62
N GLY A 133 13.17 21.61 -4.07
CA GLY A 133 14.02 22.63 -4.66
C GLY A 133 13.38 24.01 -4.74
N LYS A 134 13.79 24.81 -5.73
CA LYS A 134 13.38 26.22 -5.89
C LYS A 134 12.17 26.43 -6.83
N GLY A 135 11.67 25.38 -7.48
CA GLY A 135 10.57 25.45 -8.44
C GLY A 135 9.16 25.47 -7.82
N VAL A 136 8.14 25.27 -8.66
CA VAL A 136 6.74 25.09 -8.22
C VAL A 136 6.59 23.76 -7.46
N LYS A 137 5.49 23.62 -6.71
CA LYS A 137 5.22 22.38 -5.96
C LYS A 137 5.01 21.20 -6.93
N ILE A 138 5.53 20.04 -6.58
CA ILE A 138 5.35 18.80 -7.33
C ILE A 138 4.23 18.02 -6.64
N THR A 139 3.25 17.55 -7.40
CA THR A 139 2.16 16.70 -6.88
C THR A 139 2.72 15.43 -6.26
N GLU A 140 2.20 15.01 -5.11
CA GLU A 140 2.65 13.80 -4.42
C GLU A 140 1.46 12.89 -4.16
N THR A 141 1.45 11.71 -4.77
CA THR A 141 0.48 10.66 -4.43
C THR A 141 0.74 10.26 -2.99
N LYS A 142 -0.30 10.21 -2.15
CA LYS A 142 -0.19 9.79 -0.73
C LYS A 142 0.73 8.58 -0.68
N ASN A 143 1.93 8.77 -0.13
CA ASN A 143 2.83 7.66 0.15
C ASN A 143 1.98 6.64 0.93
N PRO A 144 1.97 5.34 0.60
CA PRO A 144 1.55 4.36 1.60
C PRO A 144 2.27 4.78 2.88
N ASP A 145 1.50 4.96 3.97
CA ASP A 145 2.00 5.44 5.27
C ASP A 145 3.43 4.93 5.48
N LYS A 146 4.38 5.74 5.95
CA LYS A 146 5.80 5.35 6.02
C LYS A 146 5.98 3.94 6.61
N ILE A 147 5.11 3.57 7.56
CA ILE A 147 4.95 2.23 8.13
C ILE A 147 4.65 1.14 7.07
N HIS A 148 3.66 1.38 6.21
CA HIS A 148 3.27 0.51 5.10
C HIS A 148 4.36 0.38 4.05
N SER A 149 5.05 1.47 3.68
CA SER A 149 6.20 1.38 2.76
C SER A 149 7.33 0.54 3.35
N GLU A 150 7.72 0.80 4.61
CA GLU A 150 8.78 0.06 5.29
C GLU A 150 8.44 -1.43 5.47
N LEU A 151 7.21 -1.76 5.88
CA LEU A 151 6.79 -3.15 6.02
C LEU A 151 6.68 -3.86 4.66
N SER A 152 6.14 -3.19 3.64
CA SER A 152 6.05 -3.76 2.28
C SER A 152 7.42 -4.05 1.70
N HIS A 153 8.38 -3.13 1.86
CA HIS A 153 9.76 -3.35 1.40
C HIS A 153 10.39 -4.54 2.13
N ALA A 154 10.21 -4.62 3.46
CA ALA A 154 10.76 -5.73 4.23
C ALA A 154 10.11 -7.09 3.91
N ILE A 155 8.83 -7.11 3.53
CA ILE A 155 8.17 -8.33 3.06
C ILE A 155 8.77 -8.78 1.72
N ASN A 156 9.02 -7.84 0.79
CA ASN A 156 9.65 -8.16 -0.50
C ASN A 156 11.08 -8.70 -0.29
N GLU A 157 11.88 -8.04 0.55
CA GLU A 157 13.20 -8.56 0.92
C GLU A 157 13.11 -9.95 1.59
N PHE A 158 12.11 -10.17 2.44
CA PHE A 158 11.91 -11.46 3.12
C PHE A 158 11.66 -12.60 2.12
N ILE A 159 10.76 -12.41 1.15
CA ILE A 159 10.41 -13.47 0.18
C ILE A 159 11.57 -13.76 -0.80
N GLU A 160 12.48 -12.82 -0.99
CA GLU A 160 13.69 -12.97 -1.81
C GLU A 160 14.83 -13.70 -1.09
N ILE A 161 14.75 -13.92 0.23
CA ILE A 161 15.77 -14.67 0.97
C ILE A 161 15.88 -16.10 0.41
N LYS A 162 17.10 -16.50 0.01
CA LYS A 162 17.38 -17.82 -0.54
C LYS A 162 16.86 -18.93 0.38
N ASN A 163 16.06 -19.83 -0.17
CA ASN A 163 15.44 -20.96 0.54
C ASN A 163 14.50 -20.59 1.70
N ILE A 164 13.98 -19.36 1.76
CA ILE A 164 13.10 -18.92 2.86
C ILE A 164 11.81 -19.72 2.98
N TYR A 165 11.36 -20.37 1.90
CA TYR A 165 10.23 -21.31 1.91
C TYR A 165 10.39 -22.43 2.96
N LYS A 166 11.62 -22.78 3.36
CA LYS A 166 11.89 -23.78 4.42
C LYS A 166 11.53 -23.27 5.82
N ASN A 167 11.46 -21.96 5.99
CA ASN A 167 11.13 -21.27 7.24
C ASN A 167 9.66 -20.85 7.32
N ILE A 168 8.84 -21.11 6.31
CA ILE A 168 7.39 -20.86 6.38
C ILE A 168 6.70 -22.03 7.10
N PRO A 169 5.96 -21.81 8.20
CA PRO A 169 5.24 -22.85 8.92
C PRO A 169 3.95 -23.27 8.19
N GLU A 170 3.32 -24.38 8.62
CA GLU A 170 2.04 -24.83 8.04
C GLU A 170 0.92 -23.83 8.31
N CYS A 171 0.92 -23.20 9.49
CA CYS A 171 0.00 -22.09 9.79
C CYS A 171 0.42 -20.74 9.16
N GLN A 172 1.44 -20.76 8.29
CA GLN A 172 1.91 -19.66 7.45
C GLN A 172 2.53 -18.50 8.25
N THR A 173 3.19 -17.58 7.55
CA THR A 173 3.91 -16.46 8.17
C THR A 173 3.10 -15.17 8.07
N ASN A 174 3.16 -14.32 9.09
CA ASN A 174 2.76 -12.94 9.03
C ASN A 174 3.88 -12.04 9.56
N PHE A 175 4.05 -10.88 8.92
CA PHE A 175 5.02 -9.87 9.28
C PHE A 175 4.25 -8.61 9.66
N VAL A 176 4.47 -8.11 10.87
CA VAL A 176 3.74 -6.96 11.42
C VAL A 176 4.65 -5.82 11.80
N TYR A 177 4.12 -4.60 11.75
CA TYR A 177 4.84 -3.38 12.15
C TYR A 177 3.90 -2.33 12.73
N SER A 178 4.36 -1.61 13.75
CA SER A 178 3.70 -0.43 14.32
C SER A 178 4.77 0.57 14.75
N LYS A 179 4.63 1.85 14.45
CA LYS A 179 5.65 2.88 14.76
C LYS A 179 5.37 3.66 16.04
N GLN A 180 4.18 3.47 16.60
CA GLN A 180 3.75 4.09 17.85
C GLN A 180 3.45 2.98 18.86
N ARG A 181 3.23 3.35 20.12
CA ARG A 181 2.78 2.41 21.15
C ARG A 181 1.34 1.97 20.81
N PRO A 182 1.13 0.78 20.24
CA PRO A 182 -0.20 0.39 19.79
C PRO A 182 -1.08 0.13 21.01
N LYS A 183 -2.35 0.57 20.97
CA LYS A 183 -3.32 0.31 22.06
C LYS A 183 -4.02 -1.03 21.85
N SER A 184 -4.18 -1.43 20.60
CA SER A 184 -4.83 -2.66 20.18
C SER A 184 -4.16 -3.27 18.95
N THR A 185 -4.54 -4.51 18.60
CA THR A 185 -4.08 -5.14 17.34
C THR A 185 -4.55 -4.38 16.10
N LYS A 186 -5.62 -3.57 16.21
CA LYS A 186 -6.09 -2.70 15.12
C LYS A 186 -5.12 -1.56 14.82
N ASP A 187 -4.19 -1.23 15.73
CA ASP A 187 -3.17 -0.19 15.52
C ASP A 187 -1.85 -0.76 14.94
N ILE A 188 -1.85 -2.05 14.59
CA ILE A 188 -0.69 -2.77 14.08
C ILE A 188 -0.95 -3.15 12.64
N LEU A 189 -0.05 -2.75 11.75
CA LEU A 189 -0.10 -3.12 10.34
C LEU A 189 0.40 -4.55 10.18
N GLY A 190 -0.32 -5.36 9.39
CA GLY A 190 0.07 -6.71 9.03
C GLY A 190 -0.64 -7.17 7.77
N ILE A 191 -0.40 -8.40 7.35
CA ILE A 191 -1.02 -8.96 6.15
C ILE A 191 -2.38 -9.55 6.54
N SER A 192 -3.46 -9.16 5.87
CA SER A 192 -4.82 -9.67 6.13
C SER A 192 -4.95 -11.18 5.87
N GLY A 193 -4.24 -11.68 4.87
CA GLY A 193 -3.92 -13.09 4.72
C GLY A 193 -2.56 -13.41 5.34
N ARG A 194 -1.65 -14.04 4.59
CA ARG A 194 -0.35 -14.51 5.08
C ARG A 194 0.68 -14.60 3.97
N ILE A 195 1.94 -14.72 4.36
CA ILE A 195 3.03 -15.18 3.49
C ILE A 195 2.99 -16.70 3.49
N VAL A 196 2.74 -17.29 2.33
CA VAL A 196 2.47 -18.72 2.17
C VAL A 196 3.49 -19.36 1.23
N LYS A 197 3.73 -20.64 1.43
CA LYS A 197 4.63 -21.45 0.60
C LYS A 197 3.84 -22.08 -0.55
N ALA A 198 4.28 -21.86 -1.78
CA ALA A 198 3.79 -22.48 -3.00
C ALA A 198 4.93 -23.30 -3.64
N GLY A 199 5.07 -24.57 -3.22
CA GLY A 199 6.23 -25.38 -3.62
C GLY A 199 7.55 -24.84 -3.05
N LYS A 200 8.44 -24.35 -3.92
CA LYS A 200 9.68 -23.64 -3.51
C LYS A 200 9.56 -22.12 -3.54
N GLU A 201 8.43 -21.62 -4.03
CA GLU A 201 8.14 -20.19 -4.06
C GLU A 201 7.42 -19.75 -2.79
N VAL A 202 7.50 -18.46 -2.51
CA VAL A 202 6.83 -17.82 -1.38
C VAL A 202 6.02 -16.65 -1.91
N ILE A 203 4.72 -16.67 -1.67
CA ILE A 203 3.79 -15.66 -2.16
C ILE A 203 3.10 -14.95 -0.99
N VAL A 204 2.72 -13.69 -1.20
CA VAL A 204 1.95 -12.92 -0.24
C VAL A 204 0.47 -13.05 -0.61
N ALA A 205 -0.30 -13.76 0.21
CA ALA A 205 -1.75 -13.85 0.08
C ALA A 205 -2.41 -12.74 0.91
N GLY A 206 -3.08 -11.79 0.25
CA GLY A 206 -3.79 -10.69 0.89
C GLY A 206 -3.03 -9.36 0.86
N ASN A 207 -3.60 -8.35 1.53
CA ASN A 207 -3.10 -6.97 1.50
C ASN A 207 -2.58 -6.56 2.89
N LEU A 208 -1.72 -5.54 2.92
CA LEU A 208 -1.37 -4.88 4.17
C LEU A 208 -2.58 -4.09 4.70
N SER A 209 -2.95 -4.36 5.95
CA SER A 209 -4.03 -3.66 6.63
C SER A 209 -3.77 -3.56 8.12
N TYR A 210 -4.22 -2.46 8.71
CA TYR A 210 -4.24 -2.28 10.15
C TYR A 210 -5.23 -3.27 10.76
N GLY A 211 -4.75 -4.09 11.72
CA GLY A 211 -5.51 -5.24 12.22
C GLY A 211 -5.50 -6.48 11.31
N GLY A 212 -4.70 -6.49 10.23
CA GLY A 212 -4.62 -7.63 9.31
C GLY A 212 -4.06 -8.92 9.96
N SER A 213 -3.30 -8.78 11.04
CA SER A 213 -2.80 -9.91 11.83
C SER A 213 -3.45 -9.95 13.20
N LYS A 214 -3.95 -11.12 13.62
CA LYS A 214 -4.40 -11.35 14.99
C LYS A 214 -3.27 -11.87 15.86
N HIS A 215 -2.75 -13.06 15.56
CA HIS A 215 -1.78 -13.76 16.42
C HIS A 215 -0.45 -13.01 16.59
N VAL A 216 0.20 -12.62 15.49
CA VAL A 216 1.52 -11.97 15.55
C VAL A 216 1.37 -10.54 16.10
N ALA A 217 0.28 -9.84 15.77
CA ALA A 217 -0.02 -8.54 16.36
C ALA A 217 -0.27 -8.63 17.88
N THR A 218 -0.99 -9.65 18.37
CA THR A 218 -1.14 -9.89 19.81
C THR A 218 0.21 -10.13 20.48
N ALA A 219 1.10 -10.91 19.85
CA ALA A 219 2.44 -11.12 20.37
C ALA A 219 3.24 -9.81 20.44
N LEU A 220 3.27 -9.03 19.35
CA LEU A 220 3.93 -7.72 19.31
C LEU A 220 3.36 -6.76 20.35
N LEU A 221 2.03 -6.63 20.44
CA LEU A 221 1.35 -5.78 21.41
C LEU A 221 1.75 -6.16 22.85
N THR A 222 1.84 -7.45 23.14
CA THR A 222 2.21 -7.96 24.47
C THR A 222 3.68 -7.67 24.81
N VAL A 223 4.59 -7.85 23.86
CA VAL A 223 6.01 -7.49 24.04
C VAL A 223 6.17 -5.97 24.17
N ASN A 224 5.51 -5.18 23.32
CA ASN A 224 5.61 -3.72 23.33
C ASN A 224 5.15 -3.09 24.65
N LYS A 225 4.11 -3.65 25.29
CA LYS A 225 3.64 -3.19 26.62
C LYS A 225 4.75 -3.20 27.68
N LYS A 226 5.69 -4.15 27.62
CA LYS A 226 6.83 -4.24 28.53
C LYS A 226 8.09 -3.58 27.96
N PHE A 227 8.29 -3.66 26.64
CA PHE A 227 9.45 -3.14 25.92
C PHE A 227 9.00 -2.18 24.81
N PRO A 228 8.76 -0.89 25.12
CA PRO A 228 8.16 0.06 24.19
C PRO A 228 8.96 0.33 22.92
N GLN A 229 10.23 -0.04 22.88
CA GLN A 229 11.11 0.07 21.70
C GLN A 229 10.86 -1.01 20.64
N ILE A 230 10.11 -2.08 20.96
CA ILE A 230 9.85 -3.18 20.04
C ILE A 230 8.58 -2.94 19.26
N TYR A 231 8.70 -2.87 17.94
CA TYR A 231 7.68 -2.32 17.05
C TYR A 231 7.32 -3.25 15.90
N SER A 232 8.11 -4.30 15.66
CA SER A 232 7.88 -5.26 14.59
C SER A 232 8.02 -6.68 15.09
N ALA A 233 7.31 -7.60 14.45
CA ALA A 233 7.42 -9.03 14.70
C ALA A 233 7.12 -9.85 13.45
N ILE A 234 7.72 -11.04 13.35
CA ILE A 234 7.44 -12.03 12.30
C ILE A 234 7.43 -13.44 12.92
N ASN A 235 6.49 -14.30 12.53
CA ASN A 235 6.50 -15.71 12.91
C ASN A 235 7.11 -16.58 11.80
N ILE A 236 7.96 -17.52 12.18
CA ILE A 236 8.59 -18.49 11.28
C ILE A 236 8.53 -19.90 11.88
N LYS A 237 8.69 -20.90 11.00
CA LYS A 237 8.72 -22.32 11.35
C LYS A 237 9.79 -22.61 12.40
N PHE A 238 9.38 -23.33 13.44
CA PHE A 238 10.32 -23.86 14.41
C PHE A 238 11.08 -25.05 13.83
N GLN A 239 12.41 -25.01 13.93
CA GLN A 239 13.30 -26.12 13.61
C GLN A 239 14.43 -26.14 14.63
N ASN A 240 14.84 -27.33 15.06
CA ASN A 240 15.96 -27.49 15.99
C ASN A 240 17.25 -26.84 15.44
N THR A 241 17.48 -26.96 14.14
CA THR A 241 18.59 -26.32 13.42
C THR A 241 18.54 -24.78 13.54
N THR A 242 17.37 -24.17 13.36
CA THR A 242 17.16 -22.72 13.50
C THR A 242 17.47 -22.26 14.93
N ILE A 243 17.00 -22.99 15.96
CA ILE A 243 17.31 -22.66 17.36
C ILE A 243 18.81 -22.73 17.64
N THR A 244 19.50 -23.74 17.13
CA THR A 244 20.97 -23.85 17.27
C THR A 244 21.69 -22.67 16.62
N LYS A 245 21.26 -22.24 15.43
CA LYS A 245 21.81 -21.04 14.76
C LYS A 245 21.53 -19.77 15.56
N ILE A 246 20.31 -19.60 16.09
CA ILE A 246 19.96 -18.46 16.94
C ILE A 246 20.88 -18.40 18.17
N LYS A 247 21.11 -19.53 18.86
CA LYS A 247 22.03 -19.61 20.00
C LYS A 247 23.47 -19.20 19.64
N LYS A 248 23.97 -19.61 18.47
CA LYS A 248 25.30 -19.22 17.97
C LYS A 248 25.38 -17.73 17.61
N SER A 249 24.27 -17.13 17.17
CA SER A 249 24.22 -15.74 16.69
C SER A 249 24.15 -14.66 17.79
N LYS A 250 24.30 -15.04 19.07
CA LYS A 250 24.21 -14.17 20.26
C LYS A 250 22.88 -13.39 20.37
N LEU A 251 21.82 -13.87 19.74
CA LEU A 251 20.48 -13.30 19.89
C LEU A 251 19.90 -13.68 21.26
N LYS A 252 19.15 -12.76 21.87
CA LYS A 252 18.48 -12.97 23.16
C LYS A 252 17.24 -13.83 22.94
N ILE A 253 17.24 -15.03 23.51
CA ILE A 253 16.18 -16.02 23.33
C ILE A 253 15.38 -16.17 24.62
N SER A 254 14.06 -16.19 24.49
CA SER A 254 13.16 -16.69 25.52
C SER A 254 12.21 -17.74 24.95
N ASN A 255 11.49 -18.44 25.82
CA ASN A 255 10.52 -19.45 25.44
C ASN A 255 9.40 -19.54 26.46
N TYR A 256 8.32 -20.21 26.07
CA TYR A 256 7.27 -20.64 26.99
C TYR A 256 6.82 -22.05 26.65
N ASP A 257 6.39 -22.78 27.68
CA ASP A 257 5.81 -24.11 27.54
C ASP A 257 4.28 -24.02 27.56
N ARG A 258 3.63 -24.61 26.56
CA ARG A 258 2.17 -24.63 26.44
C ARG A 258 1.50 -25.61 27.41
N ASN A 259 2.24 -26.58 27.92
CA ASN A 259 1.73 -27.50 28.94
C ASN A 259 1.47 -26.81 30.28
N GLN A 260 2.12 -25.67 30.51
CA GLN A 260 1.94 -24.85 31.71
C GLN A 260 0.78 -23.85 31.58
N GLU A 261 0.06 -23.86 30.45
CA GLU A 261 -1.04 -22.94 30.19
C GLU A 261 -2.27 -23.30 31.06
N PRO A 262 -2.77 -22.36 31.89
CA PRO A 262 -3.96 -22.58 32.70
C PRO A 262 -5.21 -22.89 31.86
N SER A 263 -6.06 -23.81 32.34
CA SER A 263 -7.24 -24.29 31.61
C SER A 263 -8.23 -23.17 31.23
N ASN A 264 -8.37 -22.14 32.07
CA ASN A 264 -9.21 -20.98 31.77
C ASN A 264 -8.71 -20.12 30.60
N VAL A 265 -7.39 -20.09 30.35
CA VAL A 265 -6.79 -19.38 29.21
C VAL A 265 -6.97 -20.18 27.92
N LYS A 266 -6.82 -21.52 28.01
CA LYS A 266 -7.04 -22.43 26.86
C LYS A 266 -8.44 -22.27 26.26
N ASN A 267 -9.45 -22.07 27.10
CA ASN A 267 -10.85 -21.95 26.68
C ASN A 267 -11.21 -20.55 26.14
N ASN A 268 -10.53 -19.50 26.61
CA ASN A 268 -10.86 -18.10 26.27
C ASN A 268 -10.06 -17.54 25.08
N GLY A 269 -9.13 -18.31 24.50
CA GLY A 269 -8.39 -17.93 23.28
C GLY A 269 -7.25 -16.93 23.49
N SER A 270 -6.87 -16.63 24.73
CA SER A 270 -5.78 -15.70 25.09
C SER A 270 -4.39 -16.35 25.15
N THR A 271 -4.23 -17.54 24.58
CA THR A 271 -3.02 -18.35 24.66
C THR A 271 -1.74 -17.64 24.23
N ILE A 272 -1.79 -16.87 23.13
CA ILE A 272 -0.61 -16.13 22.66
C ILE A 272 -0.23 -15.04 23.65
N GLU A 273 -1.19 -14.27 24.15
CA GLU A 273 -0.92 -13.22 25.13
C GLU A 273 -0.33 -13.81 26.42
N TRP A 274 -0.91 -14.90 26.92
CA TRP A 274 -0.38 -15.61 28.09
C TRP A 274 1.03 -16.13 27.86
N GLY A 275 1.28 -16.83 26.75
CA GLY A 275 2.58 -17.42 26.45
C GLY A 275 3.67 -16.37 26.32
N ILE A 276 3.37 -15.26 25.63
CA ILE A 276 4.31 -14.14 25.53
C ILE A 276 4.52 -13.46 26.88
N LYS A 277 3.46 -13.22 27.67
CA LYS A 277 3.58 -12.68 29.05
C LYS A 277 4.48 -13.56 29.91
N ASN A 278 4.33 -14.88 29.85
CA ASN A 278 5.16 -15.81 30.61
C ASN A 278 6.62 -15.77 30.14
N ALA A 279 6.86 -15.81 28.83
CA ALA A 279 8.20 -15.76 28.24
C ALA A 279 8.96 -14.46 28.58
N ILE A 280 8.26 -13.33 28.74
CA ILE A 280 8.91 -12.05 29.04
C ILE A 280 8.88 -11.66 30.52
N LYS A 281 8.21 -12.43 31.39
CA LYS A 281 7.91 -12.05 32.79
C LYS A 281 9.14 -11.56 33.55
N ASN A 282 10.24 -12.32 33.48
CA ASN A 282 11.47 -12.05 34.25
C ASN A 282 12.58 -11.38 33.42
N LEU A 283 12.33 -11.04 32.15
CA LEU A 283 13.33 -10.39 31.31
C LEU A 283 13.47 -8.91 31.68
N LYS A 284 14.72 -8.44 31.80
CA LYS A 284 15.06 -7.01 31.97
C LYS A 284 15.22 -6.28 30.64
N GLU A 285 15.55 -7.02 29.59
CA GLU A 285 15.82 -6.51 28.25
C GLU A 285 14.90 -7.21 27.22
N PRO A 286 14.61 -6.58 26.07
CA PRO A 286 13.74 -7.18 25.06
C PRO A 286 14.36 -8.45 24.47
N PRO A 287 13.57 -9.54 24.31
CA PRO A 287 14.03 -10.70 23.58
C PRO A 287 14.08 -10.42 22.07
N ASP A 288 15.08 -10.97 21.39
CA ASP A 288 15.13 -11.01 19.94
C ASP A 288 14.20 -12.09 19.38
N VAL A 289 14.07 -13.19 20.12
CA VAL A 289 13.33 -14.39 19.73
C VAL A 289 12.54 -14.95 20.90
N ILE A 290 11.27 -15.28 20.67
CA ILE A 290 10.47 -16.12 21.56
C ILE A 290 9.99 -17.34 20.79
N PHE A 291 10.12 -18.54 21.36
CA PHE A 291 9.61 -19.76 20.72
C PHE A 291 8.80 -20.63 21.68
N HIS A 292 8.03 -21.57 21.11
CA HIS A 292 7.43 -22.67 21.85
C HIS A 292 7.53 -23.97 21.05
N LYS A 293 7.59 -25.10 21.76
CA LYS A 293 7.71 -26.44 21.16
C LYS A 293 6.38 -27.04 20.67
N GLY A 294 5.30 -26.26 20.72
CA GLY A 294 3.97 -26.73 20.32
C GLY A 294 3.24 -27.41 21.47
N ASP A 295 2.05 -27.92 21.16
CA ASP A 295 1.20 -28.75 22.02
C ASP A 295 0.27 -29.55 21.10
N PHE A 296 -0.59 -30.44 21.64
CA PHE A 296 -1.60 -31.14 20.87
C PHE A 296 -2.44 -30.18 20.02
N GLY A 297 -2.40 -30.34 18.69
CA GLY A 297 -3.08 -29.47 17.73
C GLY A 297 -2.47 -28.06 17.57
N LYS A 298 -1.29 -27.77 18.14
CA LYS A 298 -0.59 -26.48 18.03
C LYS A 298 0.82 -26.67 17.46
N GLU A 299 1.01 -26.23 16.22
CA GLU A 299 2.32 -26.28 15.55
C GLU A 299 3.39 -25.51 16.35
N PRO A 300 4.61 -26.07 16.52
CA PRO A 300 5.74 -25.36 17.12
C PRO A 300 6.12 -24.09 16.34
N MET A 301 6.44 -23.00 17.02
CA MET A 301 6.62 -21.68 16.37
C MET A 301 7.78 -20.88 16.95
N ILE A 302 8.44 -20.09 16.10
CA ILE A 302 9.38 -19.05 16.48
C ILE A 302 8.79 -17.69 16.11
N ILE A 303 8.86 -16.70 17.00
CA ILE A 303 8.53 -15.31 16.71
C ILE A 303 9.79 -14.47 16.93
N LEU A 304 10.22 -13.75 15.89
CA LEU A 304 11.28 -12.76 15.99
C LEU A 304 10.67 -11.39 16.24
N PHE A 305 11.34 -10.60 17.07
CA PHE A 305 10.94 -9.24 17.42
C PHE A 305 12.04 -8.25 17.05
N GLY A 306 11.67 -7.00 16.80
CA GLY A 306 12.65 -5.94 16.53
C GLY A 306 12.05 -4.54 16.58
N GLU A 307 12.94 -3.55 16.61
CA GLU A 307 12.58 -2.13 16.58
C GLU A 307 12.02 -1.70 15.20
N THR A 308 12.35 -2.45 14.14
CA THR A 308 11.91 -2.17 12.76
C THR A 308 11.82 -3.49 11.98
N PRO A 309 11.08 -3.54 10.87
CA PRO A 309 11.08 -4.70 9.97
C PRO A 309 12.49 -5.01 9.47
N LYS A 310 13.29 -3.99 9.17
CA LYS A 310 14.68 -4.12 8.74
C LYS A 310 15.57 -4.79 9.80
N SER A 311 15.38 -4.50 11.09
CA SER A 311 16.17 -5.16 12.13
C SER A 311 15.82 -6.64 12.28
N ILE A 312 14.57 -7.03 11.98
CA ILE A 312 14.16 -8.43 11.91
C ILE A 312 14.82 -9.15 10.73
N LEU A 313 14.86 -8.54 9.54
CA LEU A 313 15.54 -9.13 8.38
C LEU A 313 17.03 -9.39 8.65
N LYS A 314 17.72 -8.45 9.30
CA LYS A 314 19.11 -8.64 9.74
C LYS A 314 19.26 -9.84 10.68
N LYS A 315 18.27 -10.13 11.52
CA LYS A 315 18.28 -11.32 12.41
C LYS A 315 18.01 -12.59 11.61
N LEU A 316 17.06 -12.56 10.67
CA LEU A 316 16.74 -13.68 9.78
C LEU A 316 17.95 -14.10 8.95
N LEU A 317 18.68 -13.15 8.35
CA LEU A 317 19.89 -13.47 7.57
C LEU A 317 20.97 -14.20 8.39
N LYS A 318 21.05 -13.97 9.71
CA LYS A 318 21.98 -14.69 10.60
C LYS A 318 21.56 -16.14 10.89
N ILE A 319 20.30 -16.50 10.63
CA ILE A 319 19.73 -17.81 10.98
C ILE A 319 19.28 -18.62 9.75
N SER A 320 19.09 -17.96 8.61
CA SER A 320 18.73 -18.56 7.33
C SER A 320 19.94 -19.00 6.50
N GLY A 321 21.15 -18.47 6.79
CA GLY A 321 22.43 -18.93 6.24
C GLY A 321 22.86 -20.27 6.82
#